data_AF-A0A3D9RUW7-F1
#
_entry.id   AF-A0A3D9RUW7-F1
#
_cell.length_a   1.000
_cell.length_b   1.000
_cell.length_c   1.000
_cell.angle_alpha   90.00
_cell.angle_beta   90.00
_cell.angle_gamma   90.00
#
_symmetry.space_group_name_H-M   'P 1'
#
loop_
_entity.id
_entity.type
_entity.pdbx_description
1 polymer ?
#
loop_
_entity_poly.entity_id
_entity_poly.type
_entity_poly.pdbx_seq_one_letter_code
_entity_poly.pdbx_strand_id
1 'polypeptide(L)'
;MRFLKILIILLFLISNQTIGQEKLTKEQRLEWFKDAKLGVFIHWGYYGVKGIGESWSMYHKQISYEDYMAQGKEFTAKNYNPEEWAKLFKKVGARYAVLTTKHHDGVALWDTKYSKLNVKEKTPAKRDLVKPFVNALRNEDLKVGLYYSLCDWSHPDYEVVFPRTNTKNEYPQKNQKYLSSWQRFVKFYKGQLKELSTNFNPDLFWFDGDWEKSSEQWRAASLKDSLLAWNPSVIVNSRLKTYGDYSTPEQGIPVVRPEGAWEFCITMNDNWGYYPSDTNYKPIAQIVRTFVEVIASGGNLLLNIGPKPDGTIPDEQVDRLEALGKWIKKHEMAVFNSKAGLPYGHFYGPTLLSKDETKIYLCLFDAPKNYISLKGIQNKVKSIKVLGNNQSLSFERNGGAAWNNIPGILRIEIPEEKNLDNYVTVLEVELEGSLKLYRGHGNAVELN
;
A
#
# COMPACT_ATOMS: atom_id res chain seq x y z
N MET A 1 0.67 -43.41 55.65
CA MET A 1 1.48 -43.22 54.42
C MET A 1 0.73 -43.54 53.11
N ARG A 2 -0.56 -43.20 52.98
CA ARG A 2 -1.33 -43.41 51.72
C ARG A 2 -2.03 -42.17 51.16
N PHE A 3 -2.05 -41.06 51.91
CA PHE A 3 -2.67 -39.81 51.47
C PHE A 3 -1.71 -38.79 50.84
N LEU A 4 -0.39 -38.99 50.96
CA LEU A 4 0.61 -38.06 50.43
C LEU A 4 1.00 -38.32 48.95
N LYS A 5 0.60 -39.47 48.37
CA LYS A 5 0.93 -39.83 46.98
C LYS A 5 -0.10 -39.38 45.94
N ILE A 6 -1.32 -39.01 46.36
CA ILE A 6 -2.37 -38.57 45.44
C ILE A 6 -2.31 -37.06 45.18
N LEU A 7 -1.75 -36.27 46.11
CA LEU A 7 -1.62 -34.83 45.93
C LEU A 7 -0.52 -34.42 44.94
N ILE A 8 0.48 -35.28 44.71
CA ILE A 8 1.59 -35.00 43.78
C ILE A 8 1.21 -35.31 42.32
N ILE A 9 0.19 -36.14 42.09
CA ILE A 9 -0.27 -36.46 40.72
C ILE A 9 -1.28 -35.41 40.19
N LEU A 10 -2.02 -34.72 41.07
CA LEU A 10 -2.89 -33.61 40.65
C LEU A 10 -2.13 -32.28 40.41
N LEU A 11 -0.93 -32.12 40.95
CA LEU A 11 -0.10 -30.92 40.76
C LEU A 11 0.74 -30.95 39.46
N PHE A 12 0.74 -32.06 38.71
CA PHE A 12 1.41 -32.17 37.41
C PHE A 12 0.47 -32.07 36.20
N LEU A 13 -0.84 -31.89 36.42
CA LEU A 13 -1.84 -31.78 35.35
C LEU A 13 -2.28 -30.34 35.05
N ILE A 14 -1.71 -29.34 35.71
CA ILE A 14 -2.02 -27.91 35.50
C ILE A 14 -0.73 -27.15 35.21
N SER A 15 -0.15 -27.35 34.01
CA SER A 15 0.66 -26.35 33.30
C SER A 15 1.22 -26.92 32.00
N ASN A 16 0.36 -27.48 31.17
CA ASN A 16 0.58 -27.56 29.73
C ASN A 16 -0.63 -26.94 29.03
N GLN A 17 -1.02 -25.73 29.45
CA GLN A 17 -1.51 -24.81 28.43
C GLN A 17 -0.28 -24.44 27.61
N THR A 18 0.00 -25.24 26.59
CA THR A 18 0.62 -24.70 25.39
C THR A 18 -0.19 -23.46 25.05
N ILE A 19 0.35 -22.28 25.36
CA ILE A 19 -0.06 -21.04 24.73
C ILE A 19 0.32 -21.25 23.26
N GLY A 20 -0.55 -21.96 22.54
CA GLY A 20 -0.54 -21.95 21.10
C GLY A 20 -0.74 -20.50 20.74
N GLN A 21 0.23 -19.90 20.08
CA GLN A 21 0.14 -18.54 19.60
C GLN A 21 -1.19 -18.41 18.86
N GLU A 22 -2.12 -17.62 19.41
CA GLU A 22 -3.45 -17.50 18.86
C GLU A 22 -3.31 -16.97 17.42
N LYS A 23 -3.81 -17.75 16.44
CA LYS A 23 -3.62 -17.43 15.04
C LYS A 23 -4.44 -16.18 14.72
N LEU A 24 -3.76 -15.08 14.41
CA LEU A 24 -4.40 -13.81 14.07
C LEU A 24 -5.42 -14.02 12.94
N THR A 25 -6.63 -13.48 13.12
CA THR A 25 -7.64 -13.43 12.07
C THR A 25 -7.19 -12.51 10.94
N LYS A 26 -7.82 -12.62 9.76
CA LYS A 26 -7.53 -11.72 8.63
C LYS A 26 -7.73 -10.26 9.03
N GLU A 27 -8.78 -9.99 9.78
CA GLU A 27 -9.18 -8.66 10.23
C GLU A 27 -8.14 -8.06 11.18
N GLN A 28 -7.62 -8.85 12.13
CA GLN A 28 -6.56 -8.44 13.05
C GLN A 28 -5.25 -8.12 12.31
N ARG A 29 -4.87 -8.93 11.30
CA ARG A 29 -3.67 -8.65 10.49
C ARG A 29 -3.81 -7.36 9.67
N LEU A 30 -5.02 -7.02 9.23
CA LEU A 30 -5.31 -5.83 8.41
C LEU A 30 -5.52 -4.54 9.23
N GLU A 31 -5.49 -4.59 10.56
CA GLU A 31 -5.79 -3.42 11.40
C GLU A 31 -4.82 -2.27 11.14
N TRP A 32 -3.51 -2.53 11.21
CA TRP A 32 -2.48 -1.53 10.90
C TRP A 32 -2.62 -0.98 9.48
N PHE A 33 -3.03 -1.85 8.54
CA PHE A 33 -3.11 -1.51 7.13
C PHE A 33 -4.24 -0.49 6.87
N LYS A 34 -5.41 -0.66 7.49
CA LYS A 34 -6.54 0.28 7.33
C LYS A 34 -6.24 1.70 7.85
N ASP A 35 -5.29 1.80 8.77
CA ASP A 35 -4.82 3.04 9.38
C ASP A 35 -3.60 3.64 8.67
N ALA A 36 -2.97 2.90 7.77
CA ALA A 36 -1.70 3.28 7.17
C ALA A 36 -1.82 4.51 6.25
N LYS A 37 -2.89 4.59 5.46
CA LYS A 37 -3.25 5.65 4.49
C LYS A 37 -2.26 5.86 3.34
N LEU A 38 -0.96 5.98 3.63
CA LEU A 38 0.10 6.24 2.68
C LEU A 38 1.22 5.20 2.80
N GLY A 39 1.56 4.60 1.67
CA GLY A 39 2.77 3.82 1.47
C GLY A 39 3.59 4.33 0.29
N VAL A 40 4.87 3.94 0.26
CA VAL A 40 5.77 4.23 -0.87
C VAL A 40 6.11 2.95 -1.62
N PHE A 41 5.82 2.89 -2.92
CA PHE A 41 6.25 1.80 -3.79
C PHE A 41 7.63 2.12 -4.36
N ILE A 42 8.49 1.11 -4.49
CA ILE A 42 9.86 1.30 -4.97
C ILE A 42 10.14 0.24 -6.04
N HIS A 43 10.17 0.67 -7.29
CA HIS A 43 10.61 -0.17 -8.41
C HIS A 43 12.06 0.17 -8.74
N TRP A 44 12.95 -0.72 -8.31
CA TRP A 44 14.39 -0.58 -8.50
C TRP A 44 15.01 -1.87 -9.03
N GLY A 45 15.78 -1.75 -10.11
CA GLY A 45 16.37 -2.90 -10.79
C GLY A 45 17.15 -2.49 -12.04
N TYR A 46 17.53 -3.47 -12.87
CA TYR A 46 18.38 -3.25 -14.05
C TYR A 46 17.77 -2.29 -15.06
N TYR A 47 16.45 -2.28 -15.17
CA TYR A 47 15.70 -1.41 -16.06
C TYR A 47 15.93 0.09 -15.83
N GLY A 48 16.37 0.49 -14.63
CA GLY A 48 16.76 1.87 -14.38
C GLY A 48 18.08 2.29 -15.03
N VAL A 49 18.91 1.36 -15.52
CA VAL A 49 20.24 1.67 -16.07
C VAL A 49 20.16 2.41 -17.39
N LYS A 50 19.49 1.80 -18.38
CA LYS A 50 19.22 2.46 -19.66
C LYS A 50 17.93 3.25 -19.68
N GLY A 51 17.17 3.23 -18.58
CA GLY A 51 15.92 3.96 -18.46
C GLY A 51 14.84 3.40 -19.39
N ILE A 52 14.48 2.14 -19.21
CA ILE A 52 13.55 1.40 -20.08
C ILE A 52 12.35 0.86 -19.28
N GLY A 53 11.28 0.49 -19.98
CA GLY A 53 10.04 -0.03 -19.36
C GLY A 53 10.27 -1.39 -18.71
N GLU A 54 10.66 -1.36 -17.44
CA GLU A 54 10.96 -2.47 -16.52
C GLU A 54 11.45 -3.74 -17.24
N SER A 55 10.94 -4.91 -16.86
CA SER A 55 11.17 -6.15 -17.60
C SER A 55 10.35 -6.21 -18.90
N TRP A 56 9.30 -5.39 -19.02
CA TRP A 56 8.36 -5.39 -20.15
C TRP A 56 9.03 -5.09 -21.49
N SER A 57 10.09 -4.29 -21.48
CA SER A 57 10.95 -4.08 -22.65
C SER A 57 11.47 -5.38 -23.28
N MET A 58 11.80 -6.40 -22.47
CA MET A 58 12.14 -7.75 -22.99
C MET A 58 10.90 -8.46 -23.55
N TYR A 59 9.79 -8.43 -22.81
CA TYR A 59 8.55 -9.10 -23.21
C TYR A 59 8.03 -8.60 -24.56
N HIS A 60 8.06 -7.28 -24.76
CA HIS A 60 7.68 -6.61 -25.99
C HIS A 60 8.78 -6.60 -27.07
N LYS A 61 9.90 -7.30 -26.85
CA LYS A 61 11.02 -7.45 -27.80
C LYS A 61 11.64 -6.11 -28.22
N GLN A 62 11.55 -5.09 -27.36
CA GLN A 62 12.19 -3.79 -27.56
C GLN A 62 13.70 -3.85 -27.27
N ILE A 63 14.12 -4.84 -26.49
CA ILE A 63 15.52 -5.14 -26.18
C ILE A 63 15.70 -6.66 -26.13
N SER A 64 16.87 -7.16 -26.54
CA SER A 64 17.20 -8.58 -26.38
C SER A 64 17.36 -8.95 -24.91
N TYR A 65 17.21 -10.23 -24.57
CA TYR A 65 17.45 -10.69 -23.20
C TYR A 65 18.89 -10.42 -22.76
N GLU A 66 19.85 -10.65 -23.64
CA GLU A 66 21.27 -10.47 -23.39
C GLU A 66 21.61 -8.99 -23.15
N ASP A 67 21.08 -8.08 -23.98
CA ASP A 67 21.29 -6.63 -23.83
C ASP A 67 20.60 -6.08 -22.58
N TYR A 68 19.46 -6.66 -22.21
CA TYR A 68 18.78 -6.33 -20.96
C TYR A 68 19.63 -6.72 -19.76
N MET A 69 20.13 -7.96 -19.72
CA MET A 69 20.94 -8.48 -18.63
C MET A 69 22.31 -7.79 -18.55
N ALA A 70 22.86 -7.32 -19.68
CA ALA A 70 24.11 -6.58 -19.72
C ALA A 70 24.07 -5.28 -18.89
N GLN A 71 22.88 -4.71 -18.66
CA GLN A 71 22.70 -3.53 -17.79
C GLN A 71 23.19 -3.74 -16.37
N GLY A 72 23.20 -4.99 -15.87
CA GLY A 72 23.70 -5.32 -14.54
C GLY A 72 25.16 -4.87 -14.30
N LYS A 73 25.95 -4.69 -15.36
CA LYS A 73 27.33 -4.17 -15.29
C LYS A 73 27.42 -2.74 -14.78
N GLU A 74 26.34 -1.96 -14.92
CA GLU A 74 26.27 -0.54 -14.55
C GLU A 74 25.36 -0.29 -13.34
N PHE A 75 24.72 -1.34 -12.81
CA PHE A 75 23.90 -1.25 -11.60
C PHE A 75 24.78 -1.26 -10.34
N THR A 76 25.16 -0.06 -9.86
CA THR A 76 26.19 0.07 -8.80
C THR A 76 25.64 0.14 -7.39
N ALA A 77 24.44 0.67 -7.18
CA ALA A 77 23.92 1.02 -5.85
C ALA A 77 24.92 1.82 -4.98
N LYS A 78 25.87 2.55 -5.59
CA LYS A 78 27.00 3.18 -4.85
C LYS A 78 26.54 4.23 -3.82
N ASN A 79 25.44 4.91 -4.11
CA ASN A 79 24.81 5.97 -3.32
C ASN A 79 23.54 5.48 -2.60
N TYR A 80 23.26 4.18 -2.62
CA TYR A 80 22.12 3.59 -1.93
C TYR A 80 22.27 3.75 -0.42
N ASN A 81 21.41 4.59 0.16
CA ASN A 81 21.31 4.84 1.58
C ASN A 81 19.86 4.63 2.06
N PRO A 82 19.52 3.42 2.54
CA PRO A 82 18.16 3.12 2.96
C PRO A 82 17.72 3.88 4.21
N GLU A 83 18.64 4.34 5.07
CA GLU A 83 18.30 5.16 6.23
C GLU A 83 17.74 6.52 5.79
N GLU A 84 18.33 7.12 4.75
CA GLU A 84 17.80 8.38 4.20
C GLU A 84 16.47 8.17 3.46
N TRP A 85 16.29 7.02 2.79
CA TRP A 85 14.98 6.66 2.22
C TRP A 85 13.92 6.52 3.32
N ALA A 86 14.22 5.76 4.39
CA ALA A 86 13.29 5.54 5.49
C ALA A 86 12.93 6.85 6.21
N LYS A 87 13.91 7.71 6.49
CA LYS A 87 13.68 9.05 7.05
C LYS A 87 12.80 9.91 6.15
N LEU A 88 13.03 9.90 4.83
CA LEU A 88 12.16 10.60 3.89
C LEU A 88 10.72 10.08 3.97
N PHE A 89 10.53 8.76 3.92
CA PHE A 89 9.19 8.15 3.99
C PHE A 89 8.48 8.48 5.30
N LYS A 90 9.19 8.44 6.43
CA LYS A 90 8.68 8.86 7.73
C LYS A 90 8.29 10.33 7.74
N LYS A 91 9.19 11.21 7.24
CA LYS A 91 8.99 12.66 7.16
C LYS A 91 7.73 13.03 6.39
N VAL A 92 7.41 12.31 5.32
CA VAL A 92 6.22 12.58 4.49
C VAL A 92 4.95 11.92 5.01
N GLY A 93 5.03 11.21 6.14
CA GLY A 93 3.89 10.60 6.79
C GLY A 93 3.52 9.22 6.23
N ALA A 94 4.34 8.59 5.41
CA ALA A 94 4.11 7.19 5.04
C ALA A 94 4.15 6.30 6.29
N ARG A 95 3.42 5.19 6.27
CA ARG A 95 3.43 4.19 7.35
C ARG A 95 4.07 2.87 6.93
N TYR A 96 4.36 2.73 5.64
CA TYR A 96 4.97 1.54 5.06
C TYR A 96 5.64 1.84 3.73
N ALA A 97 6.53 0.96 3.29
CA ALA A 97 7.06 0.99 1.94
C ALA A 97 7.20 -0.43 1.36
N VAL A 98 7.09 -0.55 0.04
CA VAL A 98 7.11 -1.82 -0.69
C VAL A 98 8.26 -1.79 -1.71
N LEU A 99 9.27 -2.65 -1.53
CA LEU A 99 10.41 -2.75 -2.44
C LEU A 99 10.28 -3.94 -3.39
N THR A 100 10.55 -3.74 -4.69
CA THR A 100 10.72 -4.83 -5.66
C THR A 100 11.92 -5.71 -5.29
N THR A 101 11.67 -6.79 -4.56
CA THR A 101 12.74 -7.77 -4.25
C THR A 101 13.21 -8.49 -5.50
N LYS A 102 12.28 -8.78 -6.41
CA LYS A 102 12.50 -9.38 -7.73
C LYS A 102 11.33 -8.98 -8.64
N HIS A 103 11.62 -8.42 -9.81
CA HIS A 103 10.62 -8.12 -10.85
C HIS A 103 10.49 -9.31 -11.82
N HIS A 104 9.71 -9.19 -12.90
CA HIS A 104 9.53 -10.28 -13.86
C HIS A 104 10.83 -10.67 -14.59
N ASP A 105 11.86 -9.82 -14.58
CA ASP A 105 13.18 -10.15 -15.13
C ASP A 105 13.90 -11.27 -14.35
N GLY A 106 13.46 -11.59 -13.13
CA GLY A 106 14.06 -12.62 -12.28
C GLY A 106 15.31 -12.17 -11.51
N VAL A 107 15.73 -10.91 -11.61
CA VAL A 107 16.91 -10.39 -10.90
C VAL A 107 16.56 -10.12 -9.44
N ALA A 108 17.19 -10.85 -8.52
CA ALA A 108 16.97 -10.67 -7.09
C ALA A 108 17.83 -9.53 -6.50
N LEU A 109 17.23 -8.63 -5.72
CA LEU A 109 17.90 -7.57 -4.97
C LEU A 109 18.53 -8.06 -3.64
N TRP A 110 18.31 -9.32 -3.26
CA TRP A 110 18.90 -9.94 -2.07
C TRP A 110 19.78 -11.12 -2.42
N ASP A 111 20.62 -11.54 -1.48
CA ASP A 111 21.53 -12.67 -1.64
C ASP A 111 20.80 -14.03 -1.50
N THR A 112 19.99 -14.38 -2.50
CA THR A 112 19.25 -15.64 -2.52
C THR A 112 20.16 -16.83 -2.82
N LYS A 113 20.00 -17.94 -2.09
CA LYS A 113 20.70 -19.20 -2.44
C LYS A 113 20.05 -19.95 -3.60
N TYR A 114 18.89 -19.48 -4.07
CA TYR A 114 18.13 -20.14 -5.13
C TYR A 114 18.53 -19.69 -6.54
N SER A 115 19.30 -18.62 -6.69
CA SER A 115 19.77 -18.18 -8.00
C SER A 115 21.05 -17.36 -7.86
N LYS A 116 21.97 -17.54 -8.80
CA LYS A 116 23.11 -16.65 -9.02
C LYS A 116 22.73 -15.38 -9.78
N LEU A 117 21.51 -15.30 -10.33
CA LEU A 117 20.96 -14.07 -10.90
C LEU A 117 20.45 -13.16 -9.78
N ASN A 118 21.40 -12.56 -9.06
CA ASN A 118 21.14 -11.58 -8.01
C ASN A 118 22.18 -10.46 -8.05
N VAL A 119 21.86 -9.32 -7.45
CA VAL A 119 22.72 -8.12 -7.48
C VAL A 119 24.08 -8.33 -6.82
N LYS A 120 24.19 -9.20 -5.81
CA LYS A 120 25.46 -9.50 -5.15
C LYS A 120 26.42 -10.23 -6.09
N GLU A 121 25.92 -11.17 -6.89
CA GLU A 121 26.73 -11.96 -7.81
C GLU A 121 26.97 -11.22 -9.14
N LYS A 122 25.95 -10.55 -9.68
CA LYS A 122 25.92 -10.08 -11.08
C LYS A 122 26.22 -8.61 -11.31
N THR A 123 26.36 -7.79 -10.27
CA THR A 123 26.58 -6.34 -10.45
C THR A 123 27.74 -5.81 -9.62
N PRO A 124 28.22 -4.57 -9.88
CA PRO A 124 29.18 -3.90 -9.01
C PRO A 124 28.67 -3.61 -7.58
N ALA A 125 27.36 -3.69 -7.33
CA ALA A 125 26.82 -3.48 -5.97
C ALA A 125 27.38 -4.50 -4.97
N LYS A 126 27.56 -5.76 -5.40
CA LYS A 126 28.23 -6.84 -4.65
C LYS A 126 27.73 -7.06 -3.22
N ARG A 127 26.46 -6.73 -2.94
CA ARG A 127 25.84 -6.86 -1.61
C ARG A 127 24.33 -7.05 -1.67
N ASP A 128 23.76 -7.51 -0.56
CA ASP A 128 22.31 -7.56 -0.35
C ASP A 128 21.74 -6.13 -0.20
N LEU A 129 20.65 -5.84 -0.90
CA LEU A 129 19.98 -4.54 -0.88
C LEU A 129 18.61 -4.59 -0.19
N VAL A 130 18.09 -5.77 0.15
CA VAL A 130 16.81 -5.92 0.85
C VAL A 130 17.02 -5.85 2.36
N LYS A 131 18.04 -6.51 2.91
CA LYS A 131 18.30 -6.49 4.36
C LYS A 131 18.49 -5.07 4.92
N PRO A 132 19.32 -4.20 4.31
CA PRO A 132 19.49 -2.83 4.79
C PRO A 132 18.19 -2.00 4.70
N PHE A 133 17.41 -2.16 3.63
CA PHE A 133 16.10 -1.54 3.48
C PHE A 133 15.13 -1.94 4.60
N VAL A 134 15.00 -3.24 4.86
CA VAL A 134 14.14 -3.77 5.92
C VAL A 134 14.54 -3.18 7.27
N ASN A 135 15.83 -3.20 7.61
CA ASN A 135 16.32 -2.65 8.87
C ASN A 135 16.04 -1.15 9.01
N ALA A 136 16.30 -0.35 7.98
CA ALA A 136 16.07 1.09 8.00
C ALA A 136 14.59 1.43 8.22
N LEU A 137 13.66 0.73 7.55
CA LEU A 137 12.23 0.91 7.79
C LEU A 137 11.85 0.58 9.23
N ARG A 138 12.37 -0.52 9.79
CA ARG A 138 12.11 -0.90 11.18
C ARG A 138 12.64 0.13 12.17
N ASN A 139 13.81 0.72 11.91
CA ASN A 139 14.38 1.77 12.76
C ASN A 139 13.51 3.03 12.80
N GLU A 140 12.77 3.33 11.73
CA GLU A 140 11.84 4.46 11.62
C GLU A 140 10.39 4.11 12.01
N ASP A 141 10.16 2.91 12.55
CA ASP A 141 8.84 2.36 12.89
C ASP A 141 7.87 2.37 11.69
N LEU A 142 8.39 1.97 10.52
CA LEU A 142 7.65 1.78 9.29
C LEU A 142 7.42 0.28 9.05
N LYS A 143 6.25 -0.04 8.49
CA LYS A 143 5.91 -1.40 8.09
C LYS A 143 6.65 -1.76 6.81
N VAL A 144 7.07 -3.02 6.72
CA VAL A 144 7.94 -3.53 5.66
C VAL A 144 7.09 -4.32 4.66
N GLY A 145 7.04 -3.84 3.42
CA GLY A 145 6.47 -4.53 2.29
C GLY A 145 7.54 -5.04 1.33
N LEU A 146 7.36 -6.26 0.84
CA LEU A 146 8.22 -6.85 -0.18
C LEU A 146 7.38 -7.23 -1.40
N TYR A 147 7.66 -6.60 -2.53
CA TYR A 147 7.11 -7.00 -3.81
C TYR A 147 7.83 -8.24 -4.31
N TYR A 148 7.06 -9.19 -4.85
CA TYR A 148 7.59 -10.40 -5.47
C TYR A 148 6.82 -10.76 -6.74
N SER A 149 7.51 -10.76 -7.87
CA SER A 149 6.97 -11.28 -9.12
C SER A 149 6.87 -12.81 -9.09
N LEU A 150 5.65 -13.34 -9.30
CA LEU A 150 5.38 -14.76 -9.54
C LEU A 150 5.95 -15.20 -10.90
N CYS A 151 5.86 -14.33 -11.92
CA CYS A 151 6.57 -14.51 -13.18
C CYS A 151 8.10 -14.44 -12.95
N ASP A 152 8.85 -15.25 -13.69
CA ASP A 152 10.31 -15.17 -13.71
C ASP A 152 10.81 -15.49 -15.11
N TRP A 153 10.95 -14.44 -15.92
CA TRP A 153 11.33 -14.57 -17.32
C TRP A 153 12.81 -14.93 -17.51
N SER A 154 13.60 -15.07 -16.43
CA SER A 154 14.95 -15.61 -16.47
C SER A 154 15.07 -17.07 -16.04
N HIS A 155 14.07 -17.61 -15.32
CA HIS A 155 14.14 -18.99 -14.85
C HIS A 155 14.03 -20.00 -16.01
N PRO A 156 14.94 -20.97 -16.15
CA PRO A 156 15.02 -21.89 -17.29
C PRO A 156 13.75 -22.74 -17.47
N ASP A 157 13.04 -23.01 -16.37
CA ASP A 157 11.79 -23.77 -16.34
C ASP A 157 10.52 -22.90 -16.44
N TYR A 158 10.66 -21.59 -16.65
CA TYR A 158 9.56 -20.67 -16.95
C TYR A 158 9.48 -20.42 -18.45
N GLU A 159 8.27 -20.53 -18.99
CA GLU A 159 8.00 -20.34 -20.42
C GLU A 159 7.94 -18.85 -20.75
N VAL A 160 8.56 -18.44 -21.86
CA VAL A 160 8.60 -17.04 -22.32
C VAL A 160 8.33 -16.96 -23.82
N VAL A 161 7.84 -15.81 -24.29
CA VAL A 161 7.46 -15.57 -25.70
C VAL A 161 8.55 -14.88 -26.54
N PHE A 162 9.72 -14.65 -25.94
CA PHE A 162 10.86 -14.01 -26.56
C PHE A 162 12.11 -14.91 -26.47
N PRO A 163 13.08 -14.77 -27.40
CA PRO A 163 14.32 -15.55 -27.35
C PRO A 163 15.11 -15.27 -26.07
N ARG A 164 15.58 -16.32 -25.40
CA ARG A 164 16.40 -16.23 -24.20
C ARG A 164 17.51 -17.28 -24.26
N THR A 165 18.74 -16.89 -23.96
CA THR A 165 19.83 -17.85 -23.76
C THR A 165 19.53 -18.89 -22.68
N ASN A 166 20.27 -19.99 -22.67
CA ASN A 166 20.11 -21.02 -21.63
C ASN A 166 20.63 -20.52 -20.28
N THR A 167 19.73 -20.30 -19.34
CA THR A 167 20.03 -19.77 -18.00
C THR A 167 20.25 -20.84 -16.93
N LYS A 168 20.23 -22.14 -17.26
CA LYS A 168 20.32 -23.25 -16.27
C LYS A 168 21.50 -23.15 -15.31
N ASN A 169 22.64 -22.63 -15.78
CA ASN A 169 23.85 -22.49 -14.95
C ASN A 169 23.71 -21.46 -13.81
N GLU A 170 22.70 -20.59 -13.89
CA GLU A 170 22.39 -19.60 -12.86
C GLU A 170 21.58 -20.19 -11.70
N TYR A 171 20.98 -21.37 -11.86
CA TYR A 171 20.06 -21.98 -10.90
C TYR A 171 20.69 -23.25 -10.30
N PRO A 172 21.25 -23.19 -9.08
CA PRO A 172 22.16 -24.21 -8.57
C PRO A 172 21.45 -25.46 -8.00
N GLN A 173 20.12 -25.55 -8.08
CA GLN A 173 19.38 -26.63 -7.44
C GLN A 173 19.68 -27.99 -8.09
N LYS A 174 20.12 -28.95 -7.27
CA LYS A 174 20.45 -30.31 -7.69
C LYS A 174 19.35 -31.31 -7.34
N ASN A 175 19.45 -32.52 -7.89
CA ASN A 175 18.61 -33.69 -7.54
C ASN A 175 17.10 -33.48 -7.80
N GLN A 176 16.76 -32.81 -8.89
CA GLN A 176 15.37 -32.53 -9.27
C GLN A 176 14.92 -33.26 -10.54
N LYS A 177 15.66 -34.30 -10.96
CA LYS A 177 15.45 -35.00 -12.24
C LYS A 177 14.07 -35.66 -12.39
N TYR A 178 13.40 -35.97 -11.28
CA TYR A 178 12.05 -36.57 -11.26
C TYR A 178 10.92 -35.54 -11.19
N LEU A 179 11.24 -34.24 -11.10
CA LEU A 179 10.26 -33.16 -11.10
C LEU A 179 10.08 -32.64 -12.53
N SER A 180 8.84 -32.30 -12.90
CA SER A 180 8.58 -31.52 -14.13
C SER A 180 9.18 -30.12 -14.01
N SER A 181 9.38 -29.44 -15.15
CA SER A 181 9.87 -28.04 -15.18
C SER A 181 9.05 -27.13 -14.26
N TRP A 182 7.72 -27.20 -14.35
CA TRP A 182 6.85 -26.42 -13.49
C TRP A 182 7.00 -26.78 -12.00
N GLN A 183 7.13 -28.06 -11.64
CA GLN A 183 7.36 -28.46 -10.25
C GLN A 183 8.70 -27.94 -9.69
N ARG A 184 9.75 -27.90 -10.52
CA ARG A 184 11.03 -27.29 -10.15
C ARG A 184 10.88 -25.78 -9.92
N PHE A 185 10.19 -25.08 -10.82
CA PHE A 185 9.90 -23.66 -10.69
C PHE A 185 9.07 -23.34 -9.43
N VAL A 186 8.03 -24.13 -9.15
CA VAL A 186 7.22 -23.99 -7.93
C VAL A 186 8.08 -24.16 -6.68
N LYS A 187 8.96 -25.18 -6.67
CA LYS A 187 9.89 -25.41 -5.55
C LYS A 187 10.89 -24.25 -5.41
N PHE A 188 11.35 -23.68 -6.52
CA PHE A 188 12.23 -22.52 -6.55
C PHE A 188 11.57 -21.27 -5.93
N TYR A 189 10.43 -20.82 -6.46
CA TYR A 189 9.83 -19.56 -6.00
C TYR A 189 9.33 -19.68 -4.55
N LYS A 190 8.80 -20.85 -4.13
CA LYS A 190 8.42 -21.09 -2.72
C LYS A 190 9.62 -21.06 -1.80
N GLY A 191 10.76 -21.52 -2.29
CA GLY A 191 12.03 -21.44 -1.58
C GLY A 191 12.49 -20.00 -1.37
N GLN A 192 12.43 -19.17 -2.42
CA GLN A 192 12.72 -17.74 -2.33
C GLN A 192 11.77 -17.03 -1.34
N LEU A 193 10.47 -17.28 -1.43
CA LEU A 193 9.50 -16.70 -0.50
C LEU A 193 9.74 -17.15 0.95
N LYS A 194 10.16 -18.41 1.17
CA LYS A 194 10.58 -18.86 2.50
C LYS A 194 11.77 -18.05 3.00
N GLU A 195 12.81 -17.85 2.19
CA GLU A 195 13.96 -17.01 2.56
C GLU A 195 13.53 -15.60 2.92
N LEU A 196 12.71 -14.96 2.09
CA LEU A 196 12.21 -13.61 2.34
C LEU A 196 11.41 -13.54 3.64
N SER A 197 10.50 -14.50 3.87
CA SER A 197 9.71 -14.57 5.10
C SER A 197 10.58 -14.75 6.33
N THR A 198 11.52 -15.72 6.32
CA THR A 198 12.29 -16.06 7.52
C THR A 198 13.41 -15.06 7.82
N ASN A 199 14.02 -14.48 6.78
CA ASN A 199 15.16 -13.58 6.96
C ASN A 199 14.72 -12.14 7.24
N PHE A 200 13.54 -11.74 6.74
CA PHE A 200 13.12 -10.32 6.76
C PHE A 200 11.79 -10.07 7.47
N ASN A 201 10.98 -11.11 7.72
CA ASN A 201 9.68 -11.01 8.41
C ASN A 201 8.84 -9.79 7.96
N PRO A 202 8.48 -9.70 6.67
CA PRO A 202 7.77 -8.53 6.13
C PRO A 202 6.32 -8.49 6.64
N ASP A 203 5.77 -7.29 6.88
CA ASP A 203 4.35 -7.15 7.22
C ASP A 203 3.44 -7.44 6.01
N LEU A 204 3.95 -7.23 4.79
CA LEU A 204 3.21 -7.35 3.54
C LEU A 204 4.03 -8.04 2.45
N PHE A 205 3.44 -9.01 1.75
CA PHE A 205 3.89 -9.40 0.41
C PHE A 205 2.97 -8.80 -0.66
N TRP A 206 3.58 -8.11 -1.61
CA TRP A 206 2.90 -7.57 -2.78
C TRP A 206 3.23 -8.45 -3.99
N PHE A 207 2.35 -9.40 -4.32
CA PHE A 207 2.54 -10.29 -5.45
C PHE A 207 2.18 -9.62 -6.76
N ASP A 208 2.79 -10.11 -7.84
CA ASP A 208 2.48 -9.69 -9.19
C ASP A 208 2.79 -10.81 -10.20
N GLY A 209 2.34 -10.69 -11.45
CA GLY A 209 2.58 -11.73 -12.46
C GLY A 209 1.65 -12.95 -12.31
N ASP A 210 0.49 -12.80 -11.68
CA ASP A 210 -0.41 -13.92 -11.43
C ASP A 210 -1.23 -14.31 -12.68
N TRP A 211 -1.33 -13.44 -13.67
CA TRP A 211 -2.24 -13.57 -14.83
C TRP A 211 -1.97 -14.79 -15.72
N GLU A 212 -0.76 -15.35 -15.76
CA GLU A 212 -0.40 -16.42 -16.71
C GLU A 212 -0.86 -17.83 -16.29
N LYS A 213 -1.22 -18.05 -15.01
CA LYS A 213 -1.61 -19.37 -14.49
C LYS A 213 -2.78 -19.27 -13.51
N SER A 214 -3.50 -20.38 -13.33
CA SER A 214 -4.59 -20.48 -12.36
C SER A 214 -4.08 -20.54 -10.91
N SER A 215 -4.98 -20.32 -9.94
CA SER A 215 -4.68 -20.47 -8.51
C SER A 215 -4.09 -21.84 -8.16
N GLU A 216 -4.60 -22.90 -8.78
CA GLU A 216 -4.16 -24.29 -8.57
C GLU A 216 -2.75 -24.50 -9.12
N GLN A 217 -2.47 -23.97 -10.32
CA GLN A 217 -1.15 -24.05 -10.94
C GLN A 217 -0.10 -23.28 -10.13
N TRP A 218 -0.46 -22.08 -9.66
CA TRP A 218 0.36 -21.29 -8.74
C TRP A 218 0.48 -21.90 -7.34
N ARG A 219 -0.32 -22.91 -6.99
CA ARG A 219 -0.39 -23.49 -5.63
C ARG A 219 -0.74 -22.43 -4.58
N ALA A 220 -1.57 -21.45 -4.95
CA ALA A 220 -1.84 -20.22 -4.19
C ALA A 220 -2.34 -20.51 -2.76
N ALA A 221 -3.28 -21.45 -2.58
CA ALA A 221 -3.77 -21.87 -1.26
C ALA A 221 -2.62 -22.31 -0.34
N SER A 222 -1.88 -23.33 -0.76
CA SER A 222 -0.76 -23.87 0.02
C SER A 222 0.38 -22.86 0.21
N LEU A 223 0.55 -21.91 -0.73
CA LEU A 223 1.50 -20.82 -0.58
C LEU A 223 1.03 -19.88 0.53
N LYS A 224 -0.24 -19.46 0.54
CA LYS A 224 -0.82 -18.64 1.60
C LYS A 224 -0.67 -19.30 2.97
N ASP A 225 -0.95 -20.60 3.07
CA ASP A 225 -0.74 -21.36 4.31
C ASP A 225 0.72 -21.33 4.77
N SER A 226 1.66 -21.50 3.83
CA SER A 226 3.10 -21.46 4.11
C SER A 226 3.54 -20.08 4.60
N LEU A 227 3.08 -19.01 3.94
CA LEU A 227 3.40 -17.63 4.33
C LEU A 227 2.91 -17.34 5.75
N LEU A 228 1.68 -17.75 6.10
CA LEU A 228 1.13 -17.59 7.45
C LEU A 228 1.85 -18.48 8.49
N ALA A 229 2.35 -19.65 8.09
CA ALA A 229 3.14 -20.50 8.97
C ALA A 229 4.53 -19.92 9.26
N TRP A 230 5.14 -19.22 8.30
CA TRP A 230 6.44 -18.58 8.48
C TRP A 230 6.34 -17.21 9.15
N ASN A 231 5.27 -16.47 8.86
CA ASN A 231 4.94 -15.19 9.48
C ASN A 231 3.41 -15.08 9.70
N PRO A 232 2.92 -15.34 10.92
CA PRO A 232 1.49 -15.30 11.25
C PRO A 232 0.82 -13.93 11.08
N SER A 233 1.58 -12.85 10.96
CA SER A 233 1.07 -11.47 10.84
C SER A 233 0.99 -10.96 9.40
N VAL A 234 1.55 -11.69 8.43
CA VAL A 234 1.69 -11.20 7.06
C VAL A 234 0.34 -11.03 6.34
N ILE A 235 0.19 -9.91 5.66
CA ILE A 235 -0.89 -9.68 4.69
C ILE A 235 -0.39 -9.86 3.26
N VAL A 236 -1.28 -10.20 2.33
CA VAL A 236 -0.97 -10.37 0.91
C VAL A 236 -2.01 -9.66 0.05
N ASN A 237 -1.60 -9.08 -1.08
CA ASN A 237 -2.54 -8.43 -2.01
C ASN A 237 -3.40 -9.43 -2.81
N SER A 238 -4.38 -8.91 -3.55
CA SER A 238 -5.28 -9.66 -4.43
C SER A 238 -4.60 -10.35 -5.62
N ARG A 239 -3.32 -10.08 -5.88
CA ARG A 239 -2.53 -10.76 -6.91
C ARG A 239 -1.92 -12.09 -6.45
N LEU A 240 -2.38 -12.62 -5.32
CA LEU A 240 -2.37 -14.06 -5.05
C LEU A 240 -3.71 -14.70 -5.43
N LYS A 241 -4.34 -14.21 -6.51
CA LYS A 241 -5.69 -14.59 -6.98
C LYS A 241 -6.71 -14.47 -5.85
N THR A 242 -7.53 -15.51 -5.66
CA THR A 242 -8.60 -15.56 -4.65
C THR A 242 -8.10 -15.66 -3.21
N TYR A 243 -6.79 -15.70 -2.96
CA TYR A 243 -6.17 -15.85 -1.64
C TYR A 243 -5.58 -14.54 -1.08
N GLY A 244 -5.88 -13.41 -1.72
CA GLY A 244 -5.54 -12.07 -1.24
C GLY A 244 -6.30 -11.62 0.01
N ASP A 245 -5.65 -10.81 0.86
CA ASP A 245 -6.29 -10.19 2.01
C ASP A 245 -6.98 -8.85 1.65
N TYR A 246 -6.48 -8.13 0.64
CA TYR A 246 -6.99 -6.81 0.22
C TYR A 246 -6.89 -6.60 -1.30
N SER A 247 -7.70 -5.68 -1.84
CA SER A 247 -7.78 -5.37 -3.27
C SER A 247 -6.70 -4.37 -3.73
N THR A 248 -6.20 -4.50 -4.96
CA THR A 248 -5.16 -3.60 -5.52
C THR A 248 -5.53 -3.01 -6.89
N PRO A 249 -6.45 -2.03 -6.96
CA PRO A 249 -6.60 -1.21 -8.15
C PRO A 249 -5.28 -0.49 -8.50
N GLU A 250 -4.98 -0.38 -9.79
CA GLU A 250 -3.71 0.15 -10.30
C GLU A 250 -3.99 1.20 -11.37
N GLN A 251 -3.33 2.36 -11.28
CA GLN A 251 -3.38 3.53 -12.19
C GLN A 251 -4.76 4.21 -12.37
N GLY A 252 -5.87 3.48 -12.37
CA GLY A 252 -7.23 3.99 -12.40
C GLY A 252 -7.87 4.04 -11.00
N ILE A 253 -8.11 5.25 -10.49
CA ILE A 253 -8.80 5.41 -9.19
C ILE A 253 -10.21 4.82 -9.32
N PRO A 254 -10.64 3.94 -8.39
CA PRO A 254 -11.99 3.39 -8.43
C PRO A 254 -13.06 4.48 -8.26
N VAL A 255 -14.04 4.51 -9.15
CA VAL A 255 -15.25 5.35 -8.99
C VAL A 255 -16.11 4.87 -7.83
N VAL A 256 -16.16 3.55 -7.65
CA VAL A 256 -16.83 2.88 -6.54
C VAL A 256 -15.77 2.21 -5.69
N ARG A 257 -15.81 2.48 -4.39
CA ARG A 257 -14.90 1.88 -3.40
C ARG A 257 -14.96 0.33 -3.50
N PRO A 258 -13.80 -0.36 -3.58
CA PRO A 258 -13.74 -1.81 -3.43
C PRO A 258 -14.25 -2.31 -2.07
N GLU A 259 -14.84 -3.51 -2.05
CA GLU A 259 -15.21 -4.15 -0.79
C GLU A 259 -13.96 -4.48 0.06
N GLY A 260 -14.08 -4.31 1.38
CA GLY A 260 -13.02 -4.61 2.33
C GLY A 260 -11.85 -3.62 2.33
N ALA A 261 -10.67 -4.12 2.72
CA ALA A 261 -9.43 -3.36 2.67
C ALA A 261 -8.92 -3.30 1.21
N TRP A 262 -8.35 -2.17 0.82
CA TRP A 262 -7.82 -1.98 -0.52
C TRP A 262 -6.71 -0.92 -0.54
N GLU A 263 -5.88 -0.99 -1.57
CA GLU A 263 -4.75 -0.09 -1.80
C GLU A 263 -4.67 0.27 -3.28
N PHE A 264 -4.55 1.56 -3.56
CA PHE A 264 -4.38 2.08 -4.90
C PHE A 264 -2.90 2.35 -5.18
N CYS A 265 -2.31 1.63 -6.13
CA CYS A 265 -0.95 1.90 -6.58
C CYS A 265 -0.94 2.80 -7.82
N ILE A 266 -0.07 3.82 -7.80
CA ILE A 266 0.07 4.78 -8.90
C ILE A 266 1.51 5.26 -9.04
N THR A 267 1.93 5.49 -10.28
CA THR A 267 3.24 6.08 -10.62
C THR A 267 3.25 7.60 -10.45
N MET A 268 4.42 8.19 -10.20
CA MET A 268 4.56 9.66 -10.21
C MET A 268 4.61 10.25 -11.61
N ASN A 269 5.26 9.56 -12.55
CA ASN A 269 5.24 9.84 -13.98
C ASN A 269 4.52 8.67 -14.69
N ASP A 270 4.88 8.31 -15.91
CA ASP A 270 4.26 7.23 -16.68
C ASP A 270 4.97 5.88 -16.52
N ASN A 271 6.02 5.80 -15.69
CA ASN A 271 6.83 4.60 -15.49
C ASN A 271 6.95 4.21 -14.01
N TRP A 272 7.15 2.92 -13.72
CA TRP A 272 7.38 2.45 -12.35
C TRP A 272 8.87 2.59 -11.98
N GLY A 273 9.75 2.09 -12.84
CA GLY A 273 11.19 2.22 -12.72
C GLY A 273 11.71 3.60 -13.13
N TYR A 274 12.99 3.85 -12.86
CA TYR A 274 13.64 5.07 -13.32
C TYR A 274 13.66 5.15 -14.86
N TYR A 275 13.04 6.19 -15.40
CA TYR A 275 12.95 6.46 -16.84
C TYR A 275 13.27 7.94 -17.09
N PRO A 276 14.54 8.31 -17.36
CA PRO A 276 15.01 9.69 -17.32
C PRO A 276 14.39 10.60 -18.40
N SER A 277 13.97 10.03 -19.53
CA SER A 277 13.30 10.79 -20.59
C SER A 277 11.79 10.96 -20.35
N ASP A 278 11.23 10.34 -19.31
CA ASP A 278 9.85 10.54 -18.91
C ASP A 278 9.77 11.69 -17.90
N THR A 279 9.51 12.88 -18.45
CA THR A 279 9.31 14.11 -17.69
C THR A 279 7.83 14.37 -17.39
N ASN A 280 6.92 13.46 -17.75
CA ASN A 280 5.47 13.63 -17.57
C ASN A 280 5.04 13.33 -16.13
N TYR A 281 5.66 14.02 -15.18
CA TYR A 281 5.33 13.85 -13.78
C TYR A 281 3.99 14.50 -13.45
N LYS A 282 3.12 13.72 -12.80
CA LYS A 282 1.85 14.18 -12.23
C LYS A 282 2.06 15.46 -11.40
N PRO A 283 1.25 16.52 -11.61
CA PRO A 283 1.32 17.71 -10.78
C PRO A 283 1.09 17.39 -9.31
N ILE A 284 1.69 18.16 -8.40
CA ILE A 284 1.50 17.98 -6.95
C ILE A 284 0.01 18.00 -6.58
N ALA A 285 -0.78 18.90 -7.18
CA ALA A 285 -2.22 18.98 -6.96
C ALA A 285 -2.93 17.66 -7.28
N GLN A 286 -2.54 16.97 -8.35
CA GLN A 286 -3.10 15.67 -8.71
C GLN A 286 -2.75 14.63 -7.62
N ILE A 287 -1.49 14.57 -7.17
CA ILE A 287 -1.06 13.63 -6.14
C ILE A 287 -1.84 13.83 -4.83
N VAL A 288 -1.97 15.08 -4.36
CA VAL A 288 -2.70 15.39 -3.12
C VAL A 288 -4.19 15.08 -3.26
N ARG A 289 -4.82 15.45 -4.39
CA ARG A 289 -6.24 15.16 -4.62
C ARG A 289 -6.50 13.65 -4.70
N THR A 290 -5.67 12.90 -5.43
CA THR A 290 -5.73 11.44 -5.48
C THR A 290 -5.57 10.81 -4.10
N PHE A 291 -4.62 11.28 -3.29
CA PHE A 291 -4.47 10.81 -1.92
C PHE A 291 -5.78 11.00 -1.13
N VAL A 292 -6.38 12.18 -1.18
CA VAL A 292 -7.62 12.51 -0.49
C VAL A 292 -8.80 11.65 -0.96
N GLU A 293 -8.98 11.44 -2.26
CA GLU A 293 -10.04 10.56 -2.80
C GLU A 293 -9.91 9.13 -2.27
N VAL A 294 -8.68 8.60 -2.27
CA VAL A 294 -8.39 7.24 -1.82
C VAL A 294 -8.70 7.07 -0.32
N ILE A 295 -8.23 7.99 0.53
CA ILE A 295 -8.47 7.87 1.98
C ILE A 295 -9.94 8.15 2.35
N ALA A 296 -10.62 9.04 1.62
CA ALA A 296 -12.05 9.31 1.79
C ALA A 296 -12.91 8.10 1.45
N SER A 297 -12.43 7.27 0.51
CA SER A 297 -12.99 5.97 0.19
C SER A 297 -12.38 4.83 1.03
N GLY A 298 -11.64 5.13 2.09
CA GLY A 298 -11.12 4.15 3.04
C GLY A 298 -10.07 3.18 2.48
N GLY A 299 -9.34 3.58 1.45
CA GLY A 299 -8.17 2.85 0.93
C GLY A 299 -6.85 3.46 1.40
N ASN A 300 -5.77 2.82 0.97
CA ASN A 300 -4.41 3.35 1.07
C ASN A 300 -3.89 3.76 -0.30
N LEU A 301 -3.16 4.88 -0.37
CA LEU A 301 -2.37 5.23 -1.55
C LEU A 301 -0.98 4.61 -1.43
N LEU A 302 -0.59 3.82 -2.42
CA LEU A 302 0.77 3.33 -2.59
C LEU A 302 1.44 4.09 -3.75
N LEU A 303 2.16 5.16 -3.41
CA LEU A 303 2.74 6.10 -4.38
C LEU A 303 4.15 5.65 -4.77
N ASN A 304 4.38 5.44 -6.06
CA ASN A 304 5.63 4.86 -6.53
C ASN A 304 6.77 5.87 -6.74
N ILE A 305 7.98 5.44 -6.42
CA ILE A 305 9.25 6.03 -6.84
C ILE A 305 10.07 5.02 -7.65
N GLY A 306 10.91 5.55 -8.53
CA GLY A 306 11.86 4.79 -9.34
C GLY A 306 13.28 5.31 -9.09
N PRO A 307 14.03 4.76 -8.12
CA PRO A 307 15.39 5.20 -7.83
C PRO A 307 16.35 4.94 -8.99
N LYS A 308 17.37 5.79 -9.11
CA LYS A 308 18.45 5.65 -10.11
C LYS A 308 19.29 4.39 -9.81
N PRO A 309 20.04 3.85 -10.79
CA PRO A 309 20.90 2.66 -10.60
C PRO A 309 21.94 2.78 -9.48
N ASP A 310 22.33 4.01 -9.13
CA ASP A 310 23.25 4.28 -8.03
C ASP A 310 22.57 4.27 -6.65
N GLY A 311 21.23 4.25 -6.58
CA GLY A 311 20.46 4.26 -5.34
C GLY A 311 20.01 5.65 -4.87
N THR A 312 20.21 6.71 -5.65
CA THR A 312 19.60 8.02 -5.37
C THR A 312 18.15 8.07 -5.88
N ILE A 313 17.28 8.80 -5.18
CA ILE A 313 15.91 9.08 -5.63
C ILE A 313 15.96 10.35 -6.48
N PRO A 314 15.34 10.40 -7.67
CA PRO A 314 15.24 11.63 -8.47
C PRO A 314 14.59 12.78 -7.70
N ASP A 315 15.12 14.01 -7.87
CA ASP A 315 14.67 15.19 -7.12
C ASP A 315 13.18 15.49 -7.38
N GLU A 316 12.70 15.26 -8.61
CA GLU A 316 11.30 15.44 -8.98
C GLU A 316 10.36 14.54 -8.18
N GLN A 317 10.84 13.36 -7.79
CA GLN A 317 10.10 12.40 -6.96
C GLN A 317 10.15 12.82 -5.48
N VAL A 318 11.31 13.29 -5.00
CA VAL A 318 11.47 13.82 -3.64
C VAL A 318 10.56 15.03 -3.42
N ASP A 319 10.57 16.01 -4.32
CA ASP A 319 9.76 17.23 -4.25
C ASP A 319 8.26 16.93 -4.09
N ARG A 320 7.78 15.91 -4.82
CA ARG A 320 6.37 15.48 -4.78
C ARG A 320 6.02 14.76 -3.49
N LEU A 321 6.90 13.87 -3.02
CA LEU A 321 6.74 13.23 -1.71
C LEU A 321 6.70 14.30 -0.60
N GLU A 322 7.64 15.25 -0.62
CA GLU A 322 7.72 16.29 0.40
C GLU A 322 6.53 17.25 0.35
N ALA A 323 6.03 17.61 -0.83
CA ALA A 323 4.85 18.44 -0.96
C ALA A 323 3.58 17.73 -0.45
N LEU A 324 3.42 16.43 -0.74
CA LEU A 324 2.35 15.61 -0.16
C LEU A 324 2.50 15.55 1.37
N GLY A 325 3.71 15.30 1.87
CA GLY A 325 4.03 15.25 3.29
C GLY A 325 3.72 16.55 4.03
N LYS A 326 4.00 17.70 3.42
CA LYS A 326 3.65 19.03 3.96
C LYS A 326 2.14 19.19 4.13
N TRP A 327 1.36 18.74 3.14
CA TRP A 327 -0.11 18.76 3.24
C TRP A 327 -0.60 17.80 4.33
N ILE A 328 -0.09 16.56 4.36
CA ILE A 328 -0.44 15.56 5.40
C ILE A 328 -0.16 16.10 6.80
N LYS A 329 1.00 16.71 7.03
CA LYS A 329 1.37 17.26 8.34
C LYS A 329 0.39 18.35 8.82
N LYS A 330 -0.10 19.20 7.91
CA LYS A 330 -1.09 20.23 8.24
C LYS A 330 -2.45 19.63 8.64
N HIS A 331 -2.81 18.47 8.09
CA HIS A 331 -4.11 17.82 8.27
C HIS A 331 -4.05 16.46 8.97
N GLU A 332 -2.99 16.21 9.75
CA GLU A 332 -2.64 14.88 10.25
C GLU A 332 -3.78 14.19 11.03
N MET A 333 -4.50 14.97 11.85
CA MET A 333 -5.65 14.48 12.62
C MET A 333 -6.78 13.96 11.71
N ALA A 334 -7.05 14.62 10.59
CA ALA A 334 -8.06 14.19 9.63
C ALA A 334 -7.58 12.98 8.81
N VAL A 335 -6.27 12.85 8.57
CA VAL A 335 -5.71 11.75 7.77
C VAL A 335 -5.65 10.44 8.55
N PHE A 336 -4.98 10.42 9.72
CA PHE A 336 -4.68 9.16 10.40
C PHE A 336 -5.69 8.76 11.48
N ASN A 337 -6.45 9.72 12.03
CA ASN A 337 -7.53 9.42 12.97
C ASN A 337 -8.91 9.39 12.30
N SER A 338 -8.98 8.86 11.08
CA SER A 338 -10.21 8.79 10.32
C SER A 338 -10.38 7.48 9.56
N LYS A 339 -11.63 7.27 9.15
CA LYS A 339 -12.09 6.23 8.24
C LYS A 339 -12.82 6.88 7.05
N ALA A 340 -13.27 6.04 6.13
CA ALA A 340 -14.08 6.49 4.99
C ALA A 340 -15.25 7.36 5.46
N GLY A 341 -15.53 8.42 4.69
CA GLY A 341 -16.54 9.39 5.05
C GLY A 341 -17.96 8.98 4.69
N LEU A 342 -18.77 10.01 4.44
CA LEU A 342 -20.18 9.91 4.13
C LEU A 342 -20.41 9.28 2.75
N PRO A 343 -21.52 8.55 2.55
CA PRO A 343 -21.97 8.13 1.23
C PRO A 343 -22.20 9.31 0.28
N TYR A 344 -22.24 9.02 -1.02
CA TYR A 344 -22.59 10.02 -2.03
C TYR A 344 -23.94 10.68 -1.77
N GLY A 345 -24.03 11.97 -2.13
CA GLY A 345 -25.23 12.79 -1.99
C GLY A 345 -25.29 13.65 -0.73
N HIS A 346 -24.45 13.38 0.28
CA HIS A 346 -24.38 14.18 1.50
C HIS A 346 -23.54 15.45 1.39
N PHE A 347 -22.45 15.37 0.61
CA PHE A 347 -21.53 16.46 0.33
C PHE A 347 -20.99 16.29 -1.10
N TYR A 348 -20.75 17.39 -1.81
CA TYR A 348 -20.21 17.37 -3.17
C TYR A 348 -18.68 17.46 -3.13
N GLY A 349 -18.06 16.39 -2.64
CA GLY A 349 -16.62 16.22 -2.52
C GLY A 349 -16.28 15.06 -1.59
N PRO A 350 -15.00 14.72 -1.42
CA PRO A 350 -14.58 13.69 -0.49
C PRO A 350 -14.86 14.10 0.95
N THR A 351 -15.20 13.12 1.78
CA THR A 351 -15.30 13.33 3.22
C THR A 351 -14.52 12.25 3.96
N LEU A 352 -14.08 12.57 5.17
CA LEU A 352 -13.52 11.62 6.13
C LEU A 352 -14.38 11.67 7.40
N LEU A 353 -14.43 10.57 8.13
CA LEU A 353 -15.14 10.48 9.41
C LEU A 353 -14.13 10.10 10.49
N SER A 354 -14.11 10.80 11.62
CA SER A 354 -13.27 10.40 12.75
C SER A 354 -13.62 8.99 13.22
N LYS A 355 -12.66 8.30 13.84
CA LYS A 355 -12.86 6.91 14.30
C LYS A 355 -14.03 6.77 15.29
N ASP A 356 -14.19 7.76 16.16
CA ASP A 356 -15.28 7.88 17.14
C ASP A 356 -16.59 8.47 16.56
N GLU A 357 -16.57 8.82 15.27
CA GLU A 357 -17.70 9.37 14.52
C GLU A 357 -18.26 10.71 15.03
N THR A 358 -17.49 11.43 15.85
CA THR A 358 -17.89 12.74 16.37
C THR A 358 -17.48 13.91 15.48
N LYS A 359 -16.64 13.67 14.45
CA LYS A 359 -16.17 14.69 13.52
C LYS A 359 -16.26 14.25 12.07
N ILE A 360 -16.82 15.10 11.22
CA ILE A 360 -16.79 14.95 9.77
C ILE A 360 -15.75 15.93 9.22
N TYR A 361 -14.87 15.45 8.34
CA TYR A 361 -13.94 16.30 7.61
C TYR A 361 -14.41 16.46 6.17
N LEU A 362 -14.73 17.69 5.76
CA LEU A 362 -15.11 18.01 4.39
C LEU A 362 -13.87 18.43 3.61
N CYS A 363 -13.56 17.75 2.51
CA CYS A 363 -12.41 18.06 1.68
C CYS A 363 -12.83 18.89 0.47
N LEU A 364 -12.39 20.15 0.43
CA LEU A 364 -12.67 21.09 -0.66
C LEU A 364 -11.49 21.05 -1.63
N PHE A 365 -11.72 20.54 -2.84
CA PHE A 365 -10.70 20.57 -3.90
C PHE A 365 -10.51 21.96 -4.47
N ASP A 366 -11.58 22.75 -4.54
CA ASP A 366 -11.58 24.07 -5.12
C ASP A 366 -12.23 25.07 -4.17
N ALA A 367 -11.96 26.36 -4.41
CA ALA A 367 -12.58 27.44 -3.65
C ALA A 367 -14.11 27.39 -3.80
N PRO A 368 -14.87 27.23 -2.69
CA PRO A 368 -16.32 27.16 -2.75
C PRO A 368 -16.93 28.51 -3.10
N LYS A 369 -18.12 28.51 -3.72
CA LYS A 369 -18.89 29.71 -4.05
C LYS A 369 -20.15 29.81 -3.19
N ASN A 370 -20.46 31.01 -2.71
CA ASN A 370 -21.64 31.36 -1.89
C ASN A 370 -21.69 30.67 -0.52
N TYR A 371 -21.86 29.34 -0.48
CA TYR A 371 -21.91 28.54 0.74
C TYR A 371 -21.58 27.08 0.44
N ILE A 372 -21.20 26.34 1.47
CA ILE A 372 -20.96 24.89 1.41
C ILE A 372 -22.20 24.16 1.93
N SER A 373 -22.69 23.16 1.19
CA SER A 373 -23.88 22.39 1.54
C SER A 373 -23.51 21.03 2.12
N LEU A 374 -23.95 20.76 3.36
CA LEU A 374 -23.84 19.45 4.01
C LEU A 374 -25.24 18.93 4.39
N LYS A 375 -25.62 17.77 3.84
CA LYS A 375 -26.99 17.23 3.90
C LYS A 375 -27.08 16.03 4.83
N GLY A 376 -28.26 15.82 5.42
CA GLY A 376 -28.58 14.60 6.17
C GLY A 376 -27.98 14.51 7.58
N ILE A 377 -27.37 15.57 8.11
CA ILE A 377 -26.79 15.56 9.45
C ILE A 377 -27.87 15.86 10.48
N GLN A 378 -28.22 14.87 11.30
CA GLN A 378 -29.25 15.02 12.34
C GLN A 378 -28.69 15.56 13.67
N ASN A 379 -27.40 15.35 13.93
CA ASN A 379 -26.76 15.84 15.15
C ASN A 379 -26.83 17.36 15.27
N LYS A 380 -26.83 17.86 16.50
CA LYS A 380 -26.44 19.25 16.75
C LYS A 380 -24.95 19.41 16.40
N VAL A 381 -24.63 20.47 15.67
CA VAL A 381 -23.24 20.82 15.29
C VAL A 381 -22.70 21.76 16.36
N LYS A 382 -21.54 21.43 16.93
CA LYS A 382 -20.86 22.25 17.94
C LYS A 382 -20.06 23.38 17.30
N SER A 383 -19.28 23.04 16.27
CA SER A 383 -18.40 23.99 15.59
C SER A 383 -18.10 23.51 14.18
N ILE A 384 -17.78 24.47 13.31
CA ILE A 384 -17.19 24.21 11.99
C ILE A 384 -15.97 25.11 11.85
N LYS A 385 -14.82 24.53 11.49
CA LYS A 385 -13.58 25.29 11.32
C LYS A 385 -12.71 24.78 10.18
N VAL A 386 -11.88 25.66 9.64
CA VAL A 386 -10.84 25.31 8.68
C VAL A 386 -9.68 24.63 9.43
N LEU A 387 -9.37 23.38 9.08
CA LEU A 387 -8.32 22.61 9.73
C LEU A 387 -6.93 23.13 9.34
N GLY A 388 -6.06 23.34 10.34
CA GLY A 388 -4.68 23.80 10.15
C GLY A 388 -4.48 25.31 10.33
N ASN A 389 -5.53 26.12 10.32
CA ASN A 389 -5.49 27.54 10.72
C ASN A 389 -6.63 27.93 11.69
N ASN A 390 -7.56 27.01 11.97
CA ASN A 390 -8.65 27.14 12.96
C ASN A 390 -9.60 28.32 12.74
N GLN A 391 -9.73 28.84 11.51
CA GLN A 391 -10.78 29.82 11.19
C GLN A 391 -12.15 29.19 11.50
N SER A 392 -12.92 29.78 12.43
CA SER A 392 -14.31 29.40 12.66
C SER A 392 -15.21 29.87 11.53
N LEU A 393 -16.15 29.03 11.12
CA LEU A 393 -17.12 29.32 10.07
C LEU A 393 -18.53 29.35 10.66
N SER A 394 -19.30 30.37 10.30
CA SER A 394 -20.72 30.39 10.64
C SER A 394 -21.49 29.37 9.81
N PHE A 395 -22.63 28.90 10.32
CA PHE A 395 -23.51 27.99 9.61
C PHE A 395 -24.96 28.16 10.07
N GLU A 396 -25.88 27.87 9.16
CA GLU A 396 -27.31 27.82 9.43
C GLU A 396 -27.91 26.48 8.97
N ARG A 397 -29.06 26.12 9.52
CA ARG A 397 -29.88 25.01 9.02
C ARG A 397 -31.03 25.57 8.19
N ASN A 398 -31.05 25.22 6.91
CA ASN A 398 -32.09 25.64 5.98
C ASN A 398 -33.04 24.47 5.67
N GLY A 399 -34.34 24.70 5.83
CA GLY A 399 -35.40 23.72 5.58
C GLY A 399 -35.42 22.55 6.56
N GLY A 400 -36.06 21.45 6.14
CA GLY A 400 -36.28 20.25 6.96
C GLY A 400 -37.66 20.19 7.62
N ALA A 401 -37.97 19.05 8.22
CA ALA A 401 -39.18 18.79 8.97
C ALA A 401 -38.81 17.94 10.19
N ALA A 402 -38.38 18.61 11.26
CA ALA A 402 -37.85 17.95 12.46
C ALA A 402 -38.88 16.99 13.08
N TRP A 403 -40.18 17.31 12.99
CA TRP A 403 -41.28 16.47 13.45
C TRP A 403 -41.41 15.15 12.67
N ASN A 404 -40.87 15.06 11.45
CA ASN A 404 -40.80 13.84 10.64
C ASN A 404 -39.37 13.31 10.51
N ASN A 405 -38.47 13.69 11.42
CA ASN A 405 -37.06 13.27 11.45
C ASN A 405 -36.26 13.63 10.18
N ILE A 406 -36.70 14.63 9.42
CA ILE A 406 -36.03 15.12 8.21
C ILE A 406 -35.15 16.32 8.61
N PRO A 407 -33.81 16.18 8.65
CA PRO A 407 -32.95 17.29 9.01
C PRO A 407 -32.91 18.35 7.90
N GLY A 408 -32.83 19.62 8.29
CA GLY A 408 -32.48 20.69 7.37
C GLY A 408 -31.06 20.54 6.81
N ILE A 409 -30.80 21.21 5.69
CA ILE A 409 -29.48 21.26 5.06
C ILE A 409 -28.62 22.26 5.83
N LEU A 410 -27.41 21.84 6.22
CA LEU A 410 -26.42 22.76 6.77
C LEU A 410 -25.83 23.59 5.63
N ARG A 411 -26.04 24.91 5.68
CA ARG A 411 -25.37 25.89 4.83
C ARG A 411 -24.25 26.51 5.65
N ILE A 412 -23.03 26.27 5.23
CA ILE A 412 -21.81 26.67 5.92
C ILE A 412 -21.19 27.83 5.13
N GLU A 413 -20.76 28.86 5.84
CA GLU A 413 -20.00 29.97 5.26
C GLU A 413 -18.71 29.46 4.60
N ILE A 414 -18.29 30.12 3.52
CA ILE A 414 -17.05 29.77 2.84
C ILE A 414 -15.82 30.26 3.64
N PRO A 415 -14.70 29.52 3.63
CA PRO A 415 -13.45 30.02 4.19
C PRO A 415 -12.98 31.32 3.54
N GLU A 416 -12.23 32.12 4.28
CA GLU A 416 -11.53 33.26 3.68
C GLU A 416 -10.46 32.76 2.70
N GLU A 417 -10.26 33.45 1.58
CA GLU A 417 -9.31 33.04 0.54
C GLU A 417 -7.89 32.79 1.08
N LYS A 418 -7.41 33.64 2.00
CA LYS A 418 -6.10 33.50 2.65
C LYS A 418 -5.96 32.23 3.51
N ASN A 419 -7.08 31.60 3.86
CA ASN A 419 -7.14 30.40 4.69
C ASN A 419 -7.35 29.12 3.87
N LEU A 420 -7.50 29.23 2.54
CA LEU A 420 -7.56 28.09 1.65
C LEU A 420 -6.18 27.47 1.44
N ASP A 421 -6.15 26.15 1.32
CA ASP A 421 -4.98 25.40 0.89
C ASP A 421 -4.84 25.40 -0.62
N ASN A 422 -3.59 25.39 -1.09
CA ASN A 422 -3.26 25.37 -2.52
C ASN A 422 -3.77 24.14 -3.28
N TYR A 423 -4.05 23.03 -2.58
CA TYR A 423 -4.40 21.75 -3.20
C TYR A 423 -5.77 21.22 -2.75
N VAL A 424 -5.95 21.08 -1.43
CA VAL A 424 -7.19 20.61 -0.81
C VAL A 424 -7.33 21.28 0.55
N THR A 425 -8.41 22.04 0.74
CA THR A 425 -8.74 22.63 2.05
C THR A 425 -9.60 21.64 2.84
N VAL A 426 -9.34 21.45 4.13
CA VAL A 426 -10.12 20.54 4.98
C VAL A 426 -10.91 21.34 6.02
N LEU A 427 -12.22 21.11 6.10
CA LEU A 427 -13.07 21.65 7.16
C LEU A 427 -13.37 20.57 8.19
N GLU A 428 -13.21 20.85 9.47
CA GLU A 428 -13.66 20.00 10.58
C GLU A 428 -15.06 20.44 11.03
N VAL A 429 -16.03 19.54 10.96
CA VAL A 429 -17.39 19.70 11.49
C VAL A 429 -17.49 18.83 12.76
N GLU A 430 -17.56 19.46 13.92
CA GLU A 430 -17.67 18.77 15.21
C GLU A 430 -19.14 18.60 15.62
N LEU A 431 -19.51 17.38 16.00
CA LEU A 431 -20.88 16.99 16.33
C LEU A 431 -21.08 16.83 17.85
N GLU A 432 -22.31 17.02 18.31
CA GLU A 432 -22.76 16.50 19.60
C GLU A 432 -23.06 14.99 19.47
N GLY A 433 -22.14 14.16 19.96
CA GLY A 433 -22.21 12.70 19.92
C GLY A 433 -21.78 12.10 18.57
N SER A 434 -21.88 10.77 18.46
CA SER A 434 -21.61 10.04 17.20
C SER A 434 -22.64 10.39 16.12
N LEU A 435 -22.20 10.39 14.87
CA LEU A 435 -22.96 10.73 13.68
C LEU A 435 -24.30 9.96 13.57
N LYS A 436 -25.38 10.73 13.46
CA LYS A 436 -26.73 10.29 13.09
C LYS A 436 -27.04 10.83 11.69
N LEU A 437 -27.03 9.94 10.71
CA LEU A 437 -27.12 10.28 9.29
C LEU A 437 -28.49 9.90 8.71
N TYR A 438 -29.21 10.89 8.19
CA TYR A 438 -30.47 10.70 7.49
C TYR A 438 -30.26 10.36 6.01
N ARG A 439 -30.80 9.22 5.55
CA ARG A 439 -30.75 8.75 4.14
C ARG A 439 -32.13 8.50 3.53
N GLY A 440 -33.17 9.20 4.02
CA GLY A 440 -34.53 9.00 3.51
C GLY A 440 -34.70 9.50 2.07
N HIS A 441 -35.67 8.93 1.37
CA HIS A 441 -35.93 9.19 -0.05
C HIS A 441 -36.82 10.42 -0.32
N GLY A 442 -37.27 11.11 0.74
CA GLY A 442 -38.27 12.17 0.66
C GLY A 442 -39.68 11.59 0.54
N ASN A 443 -40.54 11.88 1.52
CA ASN A 443 -41.96 11.54 1.51
C ASN A 443 -42.77 12.83 1.66
N ALA A 444 -44.06 12.79 1.30
CA ALA A 444 -44.98 13.86 1.67
C ALA A 444 -44.91 14.07 3.20
N VAL A 445 -44.70 15.31 3.62
CA VAL A 445 -44.59 15.69 5.03
C VAL A 445 -45.98 16.10 5.48
N GLU A 446 -46.67 15.20 6.18
CA GLU A 446 -47.95 15.52 6.82
C GLU A 446 -47.66 16.17 8.19
N LEU A 447 -48.38 17.25 8.50
CA LEU A 447 -48.44 17.86 9.83
C LEU A 447 -49.56 17.13 10.57
N ASN A 448 -49.20 16.28 11.53
CA ASN A 448 -50.16 15.71 12.48
C ASN A 448 -50.21 16.57 13.74
#